data_AF-A0A8H6MTH9-F1
#
_entry.id   AF-A0A8H6MTH9-F1
#
_cell.length_a   1.000
_cell.length_b   1.000
_cell.length_c   1.000
_cell.angle_alpha   90.00
_cell.angle_beta   90.00
_cell.angle_gamma   90.00
#
_symmetry.space_group_name_H-M   'P 1'
#
loop_
_entity.id
_entity.type
_entity.pdbx_description
1 polymer ?
#
loop_
_entity_poly.entity_id
_entity_poly.type
_entity_poly.pdbx_seq_one_letter_code
_entity_poly.pdbx_strand_id
1 'polypeptide(L)'
;MPSSKLEEAVRPRPPQSTARLVERVCQLIFVYAITFASMFLLVTKISPGKWPLKEPSVSKPALKMSSDRDFVIGIFSDLHFGEQEFGWGIDQDINSTRVMRNVMNSEHPDLVVLNGDLITGEDTHKENSTEYINQIVRPMIDAGQRWASIYGNHDSKHNLDREQLFHAEKGYDLCYTTSMGEKLPGITNYYLPIFEGSSEDPVALLWFFDSRGGTTYQSDSDNMDDIPNWVAPETAEWFTKTYDQLKEKHGRVIPSVAFVHIPPHVFLEAQKSNLDPNKFPGLNADVPVAIQGQGEDDSPFIEALLEAEGLHSVYVGHDHGDSWCSTWPGHEDGLGAEAPFLCFAKHTGYGGYGTWNRGARMLKLSFSKGDEPEMSVETWVRMENDAVITHVSLNETYGLDSYPSENGEQ
;
A
#
# COMPACT_ATOMS: atom_id res chain seq x y z
N MET A 1 60.97 -27.40 46.95
CA MET A 1 60.12 -26.68 47.94
C MET A 1 58.66 -26.85 47.52
N PRO A 2 57.75 -27.13 48.46
CA PRO A 2 57.41 -28.52 48.72
C PRO A 2 55.96 -28.87 48.39
N SER A 3 55.77 -30.18 48.19
CA SER A 3 54.56 -30.96 47.93
C SER A 3 53.45 -30.86 48.99
N SER A 4 53.45 -29.82 49.84
CA SER A 4 52.49 -29.68 50.94
C SER A 4 51.23 -28.90 50.59
N LYS A 5 51.15 -28.28 49.39
CA LYS A 5 49.95 -27.54 48.95
C LYS A 5 48.93 -28.40 48.18
N LEU A 6 49.31 -29.60 47.72
CA LEU A 6 48.37 -30.50 47.02
C LEU A 6 47.53 -31.36 47.98
N GLU A 7 48.04 -31.67 49.18
CA GLU A 7 47.30 -32.46 50.18
C GLU A 7 46.21 -31.66 50.92
N GLU A 8 46.23 -30.33 50.82
CA GLU A 8 45.19 -29.47 51.42
C GLU A 8 43.96 -29.29 50.50
N ALA A 9 44.09 -29.61 49.21
CA ALA A 9 43.01 -29.47 48.21
C ALA A 9 42.03 -30.66 48.16
N VAL A 10 42.33 -31.77 48.85
CA VAL A 10 41.56 -33.04 48.78
C VAL A 10 40.75 -33.32 50.06
N ARG A 11 40.74 -32.40 51.05
CA ARG A 11 39.87 -32.58 52.22
C ARG A 11 38.41 -32.31 51.85
N PRO A 12 37.48 -33.27 52.09
CA PRO A 12 36.06 -33.02 51.88
C PRO A 12 35.61 -31.87 52.78
N ARG A 13 34.96 -30.86 52.19
CA ARG A 13 34.37 -29.75 52.96
C ARG A 13 33.32 -30.33 53.90
N PRO A 14 33.25 -29.89 55.17
CA PRO A 14 32.20 -30.34 56.08
C PRO A 14 30.83 -30.07 55.47
N PRO A 15 29.85 -30.98 55.63
CA PRO A 15 28.51 -30.79 55.08
C PRO A 15 27.97 -29.44 55.57
N GLN A 16 27.58 -28.58 54.63
CA GLN A 16 26.88 -27.36 55.00
C GLN A 16 25.61 -27.77 55.76
N SER A 17 25.40 -27.21 56.95
CA SER A 17 24.17 -27.47 57.68
C SER A 17 22.99 -27.12 56.77
N THR A 18 21.95 -27.93 56.81
CA THR A 18 20.70 -27.72 56.04
C THR A 18 20.20 -26.28 56.19
N ALA A 19 20.40 -25.68 57.37
CA ALA A 19 20.12 -24.27 57.64
C ALA A 19 20.88 -23.28 56.73
N ARG A 20 22.18 -23.46 56.48
CA ARG A 20 22.97 -22.58 55.60
C ARG A 20 22.64 -22.76 54.12
N LEU A 21 22.22 -23.95 53.72
CA LEU A 21 21.75 -24.19 52.36
C LEU A 21 20.39 -23.52 52.13
N VAL A 22 19.46 -23.66 53.08
CA VAL A 22 18.16 -22.99 53.07
C VAL A 22 18.34 -21.47 53.06
N GLU A 23 19.24 -20.92 53.87
CA GLU A 23 19.52 -19.48 53.90
C GLU A 23 20.04 -18.97 52.56
N ARG A 24 20.94 -19.70 51.89
CA ARG A 24 21.44 -19.34 50.56
C ARG A 24 20.38 -19.46 49.47
N VAL A 25 19.51 -20.47 49.55
CA VAL A 25 18.40 -20.63 48.62
C VAL A 25 17.37 -19.51 48.81
N CYS A 26 17.05 -19.15 50.05
CA CYS A 26 16.17 -18.01 50.34
C CYS A 26 16.78 -16.69 49.87
N GLN A 27 18.09 -16.48 50.04
CA GLN A 27 18.78 -15.29 49.52
C GLN A 27 18.77 -15.25 47.99
N LEU A 28 18.99 -16.39 47.32
CA LEU A 28 18.90 -16.49 45.85
C LEU A 28 17.48 -16.21 45.35
N ILE A 29 16.45 -16.78 45.98
CA ILE A 29 15.04 -16.53 45.63
C ILE A 29 14.69 -15.06 45.85
N PHE A 30 15.16 -14.46 46.96
CA PHE A 30 14.90 -13.05 47.27
C PHE A 30 15.59 -12.11 46.28
N VAL A 31 16.84 -12.38 45.92
CA VAL A 31 17.55 -11.64 44.88
C VAL A 31 16.85 -11.80 43.53
N TYR A 32 16.43 -13.02 43.18
CA TYR A 32 15.73 -13.29 41.92
C TYR A 32 14.37 -12.59 41.87
N ALA A 33 13.62 -12.58 42.99
CA ALA A 33 12.34 -11.89 43.11
C ALA A 33 12.50 -10.37 43.02
N ILE A 34 13.55 -9.79 43.63
CA ILE A 34 13.87 -8.37 43.51
C ILE A 34 14.30 -8.04 42.08
N THR A 35 15.19 -8.83 41.47
CA THR A 35 15.61 -8.60 40.08
C THR A 35 14.45 -8.72 39.13
N PHE A 36 13.58 -9.73 39.29
CA PHE A 36 12.39 -9.91 38.46
C PHE A 36 11.38 -8.79 38.67
N ALA A 37 11.10 -8.38 39.91
CA ALA A 37 10.22 -7.24 40.18
C ALA A 37 10.79 -5.93 39.65
N SER A 38 12.11 -5.72 39.73
CA SER A 38 12.77 -4.54 39.18
C SER A 38 12.81 -4.54 37.64
N MET A 39 12.98 -5.71 37.00
CA MET A 39 12.86 -5.86 35.55
C MET A 39 11.41 -5.66 35.09
N PHE A 40 10.44 -6.20 35.83
CA PHE A 40 9.01 -6.03 35.56
C PHE A 40 8.57 -4.58 35.75
N LEU A 41 9.10 -3.87 36.75
CA LEU A 41 8.89 -2.42 36.93
C LEU A 41 9.62 -1.58 35.88
N LEU A 42 10.73 -2.07 35.31
CA LEU A 42 11.41 -1.42 34.18
C LEU A 42 10.61 -1.61 32.88
N VAL A 43 10.08 -2.83 32.63
CA VAL A 43 9.26 -3.17 31.46
C VAL A 43 7.88 -2.49 31.52
N THR A 44 7.30 -2.28 32.71
CA THR A 44 6.01 -1.59 32.87
C THR A 44 6.13 -0.06 32.96
N LYS A 45 7.32 0.48 33.24
CA LYS A 45 7.60 1.93 33.16
C LYS A 45 8.21 2.38 31.83
N ILE A 46 8.74 1.45 31.04
CA ILE A 46 8.83 1.63 29.60
C ILE A 46 7.41 1.42 29.09
N SER A 47 6.59 2.47 29.17
CA SER A 47 5.48 2.59 28.22
C SER A 47 6.06 2.24 26.86
N PRO A 48 5.50 1.30 26.08
CA PRO A 48 5.79 1.29 24.66
C PRO A 48 5.61 2.75 24.24
N GLY A 49 6.68 3.32 23.70
CA GLY A 49 6.76 4.76 23.49
C GLY A 49 5.46 5.18 22.86
N LYS A 50 4.76 6.15 23.47
CA LYS A 50 3.84 6.99 22.73
C LYS A 50 4.71 7.68 21.70
N TRP A 51 4.99 6.99 20.60
CA TRP A 51 5.49 7.61 19.41
C TRP A 51 4.37 8.55 19.03
N PRO A 52 4.57 9.88 19.02
CA PRO A 52 3.58 10.72 18.41
C PRO A 52 3.45 10.20 16.98
N LEU A 53 2.32 9.59 16.64
CA LEU A 53 1.93 9.43 15.24
C LEU A 53 2.02 10.84 14.67
N LYS A 54 3.12 11.10 13.97
CA LYS A 54 3.34 12.38 13.33
C LYS A 54 2.45 12.29 12.10
N GLU A 55 1.23 12.78 12.25
CA GLU A 55 0.28 12.92 11.14
C GLU A 55 1.05 13.43 9.91
N PRO A 56 0.84 12.80 8.74
CA PRO A 56 1.60 13.13 7.55
C PRO A 56 1.39 14.60 7.20
N SER A 57 2.45 15.38 7.43
CA SER A 57 2.59 16.80 7.12
C SER A 57 1.71 17.76 7.93
N VAL A 58 2.31 18.34 8.98
CA VAL A 58 1.86 19.62 9.57
C VAL A 58 1.99 20.80 8.56
N SER A 59 2.46 20.55 7.32
CA SER A 59 2.72 21.58 6.31
C SER A 59 1.78 21.60 5.10
N LYS A 60 0.97 20.56 4.85
CA LYS A 60 0.03 20.55 3.70
C LYS A 60 -1.42 20.72 4.14
N PRO A 61 -2.29 21.33 3.32
CA PRO A 61 -3.71 21.39 3.62
C PRO A 61 -4.30 19.99 3.79
N ALA A 62 -5.22 19.81 4.74
CA ALA A 62 -5.93 18.55 4.90
C ALA A 62 -6.68 18.16 3.61
N LEU A 63 -6.74 16.86 3.32
CA LEU A 63 -7.68 16.31 2.34
C LEU A 63 -9.07 16.36 2.95
N LYS A 64 -10.02 16.96 2.23
CA LYS A 64 -11.36 17.21 2.76
C LYS A 64 -12.39 16.72 1.78
N MET A 65 -13.38 16.04 2.34
CA MET A 65 -14.61 15.69 1.64
C MET A 65 -15.36 16.95 1.23
N SER A 66 -16.08 16.86 0.10
CA SER A 66 -16.91 17.93 -0.43
C SER A 66 -18.12 18.22 0.49
N SER A 67 -18.83 19.32 0.21
CA SER A 67 -20.10 19.64 0.91
C SER A 67 -21.21 18.62 0.66
N ASP A 68 -21.14 17.89 -0.45
CA ASP A 68 -22.08 16.83 -0.80
C ASP A 68 -21.74 15.51 -0.10
N ARG A 69 -20.66 15.52 0.69
CA ARG A 69 -20.13 14.38 1.43
C ARG A 69 -19.56 13.28 0.54
N ASP A 70 -18.92 13.73 -0.54
CA ASP A 70 -18.22 12.90 -1.51
C ASP A 70 -16.72 13.21 -1.48
N PHE A 71 -15.89 12.21 -1.79
CA PHE A 71 -14.48 12.36 -2.08
C PHE A 71 -14.11 11.49 -3.28
N VAL A 72 -13.65 12.12 -4.36
CA VAL A 72 -13.37 11.47 -5.64
C VAL A 72 -11.87 11.25 -5.80
N ILE A 73 -11.48 10.03 -6.15
CA ILE A 73 -10.08 9.64 -6.38
C ILE A 73 -9.94 9.15 -7.82
N GLY A 74 -8.99 9.73 -8.57
CA GLY A 74 -8.56 9.21 -9.87
C GLY A 74 -7.30 8.37 -9.73
N ILE A 75 -7.35 7.10 -10.12
CA ILE A 75 -6.20 6.19 -10.07
C ILE A 75 -5.56 6.11 -11.46
N PHE A 76 -4.35 6.64 -11.57
CA PHE A 76 -3.49 6.49 -12.73
C PHE A 76 -2.42 5.45 -12.44
N SER A 77 -2.36 4.41 -13.26
CA SER A 77 -1.48 3.26 -13.05
C SER A 77 -0.72 2.94 -14.32
N ASP A 78 0.50 2.43 -14.17
CA ASP A 78 1.31 1.88 -15.26
C ASP A 78 1.53 2.96 -16.33
N LEU A 79 2.17 4.06 -15.94
CA LEU A 79 2.39 5.19 -16.85
C LEU A 79 3.56 4.94 -17.80
N HIS A 80 4.59 4.23 -17.30
CA HIS A 80 5.76 3.80 -18.06
C HIS A 80 6.41 4.91 -18.88
N PHE A 81 6.64 6.08 -18.27
CA PHE A 81 7.34 7.16 -18.94
C PHE A 81 8.81 6.79 -19.20
N GLY A 82 9.39 7.34 -20.26
CA GLY A 82 10.82 7.22 -20.54
C GLY A 82 11.25 5.92 -21.22
N GLU A 83 10.31 5.12 -21.72
CA GLU A 83 10.63 4.04 -22.67
C GLU A 83 11.23 4.60 -23.94
N GLN A 84 12.25 3.93 -24.49
CA GLN A 84 12.91 4.27 -25.75
C GLN A 84 13.09 5.79 -25.88
N GLU A 85 13.78 6.39 -24.90
CA GLU A 85 13.88 7.84 -24.66
C GLU A 85 14.29 8.67 -25.90
N PHE A 86 14.97 8.05 -26.87
CA PHE A 86 15.36 8.70 -28.14
C PHE A 86 14.58 8.20 -29.37
N GLY A 87 13.45 7.55 -29.15
CA GLY A 87 12.67 6.85 -30.16
C GLY A 87 11.17 7.08 -29.98
N TRP A 88 10.41 5.99 -30.03
CA TRP A 88 8.95 6.04 -30.08
C TRP A 88 8.30 6.39 -28.74
N GLY A 89 8.98 6.22 -27.60
CA GLY A 89 8.34 6.45 -26.30
C GLY A 89 8.09 7.92 -25.98
N ILE A 90 8.76 8.85 -26.65
CA ILE A 90 8.43 10.28 -26.59
C ILE A 90 6.95 10.50 -26.99
N ASP A 91 6.49 9.86 -28.06
CA ASP A 91 5.10 9.98 -28.50
C ASP A 91 4.15 9.31 -27.50
N GLN A 92 4.59 8.25 -26.82
CA GLN A 92 3.80 7.58 -25.79
C GLN A 92 3.67 8.44 -24.53
N ASP A 93 4.75 9.05 -24.03
CA ASP A 93 4.71 9.99 -22.90
C ASP A 93 3.76 11.16 -23.16
N ILE A 94 3.77 11.69 -24.39
CA ILE A 94 2.84 12.73 -24.84
C ILE A 94 1.39 12.23 -24.80
N ASN A 95 1.13 11.00 -25.29
CA ASN A 95 -0.20 10.41 -25.27
C ASN A 95 -0.65 10.06 -23.84
N SER A 96 0.20 9.50 -22.98
CA SER A 96 -0.06 9.28 -21.54
C SER A 96 -0.48 10.58 -20.88
N THR A 97 0.27 11.66 -21.12
CA THR A 97 -0.06 13.00 -20.60
C THR A 97 -1.43 13.49 -21.10
N ARG A 98 -1.81 13.16 -22.35
CA ARG A 98 -3.13 13.48 -22.90
C ARG A 98 -4.23 12.71 -22.16
N VAL A 99 -4.07 11.41 -21.92
CA VAL A 99 -5.04 10.60 -21.15
C VAL A 99 -5.25 11.21 -19.76
N MET A 100 -4.16 11.47 -19.03
CA MET A 100 -4.22 12.04 -17.69
C MET A 100 -4.97 13.38 -17.67
N ARG A 101 -4.67 14.28 -18.61
CA ARG A 101 -5.38 15.57 -18.74
C ARG A 101 -6.87 15.38 -19.03
N ASN A 102 -7.21 14.50 -19.98
CA ASN A 102 -8.59 14.26 -20.35
C ASN A 102 -9.39 13.74 -19.16
N VAL A 103 -8.89 12.72 -18.46
CA VAL A 103 -9.57 12.17 -17.28
C VAL A 103 -9.72 13.23 -16.19
N MET A 104 -8.66 13.98 -15.84
CA MET A 104 -8.76 15.02 -14.80
C MET A 104 -9.75 16.13 -15.18
N ASN A 105 -9.83 16.49 -16.46
CA ASN A 105 -10.76 17.50 -16.95
C ASN A 105 -12.22 17.01 -16.95
N SER A 106 -12.45 15.72 -17.16
CA SER A 106 -13.79 15.13 -17.18
C SER A 106 -14.31 14.77 -15.79
N GLU A 107 -13.42 14.37 -14.88
CA GLU A 107 -13.79 13.80 -13.57
C GLU A 107 -13.54 14.72 -12.38
N HIS A 108 -12.61 15.68 -12.49
CA HIS A 108 -12.24 16.61 -11.42
C HIS A 108 -11.99 15.93 -10.05
N PRO A 109 -11.06 14.96 -9.96
CA PRO A 109 -10.83 14.23 -8.72
C PRO A 109 -10.32 15.13 -7.59
N ASP A 110 -10.71 14.86 -6.34
CA ASP A 110 -10.17 15.54 -5.16
C ASP A 110 -8.70 15.16 -4.90
N LEU A 111 -8.32 13.95 -5.29
CA LEU A 111 -6.95 13.43 -5.23
C LEU A 111 -6.67 12.51 -6.43
N VAL A 112 -5.49 12.64 -7.03
CA VAL A 112 -4.96 11.63 -7.96
C VAL A 112 -4.07 10.65 -7.19
N VAL A 113 -4.24 9.35 -7.43
CA VAL A 113 -3.30 8.32 -6.97
C VAL A 113 -2.48 7.85 -8.17
N LEU A 114 -1.16 7.97 -8.07
CA LEU A 114 -0.21 7.38 -9.01
C LEU A 114 0.18 5.98 -8.47
N ASN A 115 -0.37 4.94 -9.07
CA ASN A 115 -0.41 3.60 -8.51
C ASN A 115 0.74 2.69 -9.00
N GLY A 116 1.96 3.20 -9.02
CA GLY A 116 3.18 2.46 -9.41
C GLY A 116 3.42 2.38 -10.92
N ASP A 117 4.63 1.93 -11.25
CA ASP A 117 5.22 1.90 -12.59
C ASP A 117 5.08 3.23 -13.32
N LEU A 118 5.58 4.28 -12.66
CA LEU A 118 5.53 5.64 -13.19
C LEU A 118 6.50 5.80 -14.36
N ILE A 119 7.69 5.21 -14.22
CA ILE A 119 8.80 5.31 -15.18
C ILE A 119 9.32 3.91 -15.47
N THR A 120 9.60 3.60 -16.74
CA THR A 120 10.33 2.38 -17.12
C THR A 120 11.82 2.56 -16.82
N GLY A 121 12.18 2.41 -15.54
CA GLY A 121 13.49 2.80 -15.03
C GLY A 121 14.67 2.13 -15.75
N GLU A 122 14.50 0.92 -16.27
CA GLU A 122 15.53 0.20 -17.02
C GLU A 122 15.87 0.79 -18.39
N ASP A 123 14.94 1.53 -19.01
CA ASP A 123 15.10 2.06 -20.37
C ASP A 123 15.52 3.54 -20.39
N THR A 124 15.50 4.19 -19.22
CA THR A 124 16.01 5.56 -18.99
C THR A 124 17.53 5.57 -18.73
N HIS A 125 18.15 6.76 -18.71
CA HIS A 125 19.53 6.92 -18.26
C HIS A 125 19.61 7.39 -16.81
N LYS A 126 20.66 6.95 -16.09
CA LYS A 126 20.88 7.31 -14.70
C LYS A 126 20.93 8.82 -14.47
N GLU A 127 21.47 9.56 -15.44
CA GLU A 127 21.68 11.00 -15.34
C GLU A 127 20.38 11.81 -15.39
N ASN A 128 19.30 11.25 -15.94
CA ASN A 128 18.05 11.96 -16.21
C ASN A 128 16.77 11.20 -15.83
N SER A 129 16.85 9.97 -15.33
CA SER A 129 15.66 9.14 -15.08
C SER A 129 14.60 9.85 -14.22
N THR A 130 15.02 10.55 -13.16
CA THR A 130 14.09 11.33 -12.32
C THR A 130 13.46 12.54 -13.00
N GLU A 131 13.99 13.03 -14.12
CA GLU A 131 13.40 14.17 -14.85
C GLU A 131 12.03 13.83 -15.45
N TYR A 132 11.74 12.53 -15.68
CA TYR A 132 10.40 12.10 -16.12
C TYR A 132 9.31 12.39 -15.09
N ILE A 133 9.64 12.50 -13.80
CA ILE A 133 8.68 12.97 -12.78
C ILE A 133 8.16 14.35 -13.16
N ASN A 134 9.00 15.26 -13.66
CA ASN A 134 8.57 16.59 -14.08
C ASN A 134 7.53 16.52 -15.21
N GLN A 135 7.63 15.55 -16.12
CA GLN A 135 6.67 15.33 -17.19
C GLN A 135 5.36 14.73 -16.66
N ILE A 136 5.46 13.67 -15.85
CA ILE A 136 4.32 12.97 -15.23
C ILE A 136 3.48 13.93 -14.39
N VAL A 137 4.12 14.75 -13.55
CA VAL A 137 3.37 15.64 -12.63
C VAL A 137 2.93 16.95 -13.27
N ARG A 138 3.46 17.30 -14.45
CA ARG A 138 3.10 18.54 -15.16
C ARG A 138 1.59 18.72 -15.34
N PRO A 139 0.82 17.76 -15.88
CA PRO A 139 -0.62 17.93 -16.05
C PRO A 139 -1.34 18.16 -14.71
N MET A 140 -0.88 17.54 -13.62
CA MET A 140 -1.45 17.75 -12.28
C MET A 140 -1.13 19.15 -11.74
N ILE A 141 0.11 19.61 -11.90
CA ILE A 141 0.53 20.96 -11.50
C ILE A 141 -0.28 22.03 -12.26
N ASP A 142 -0.40 21.89 -13.57
CA ASP A 142 -1.13 22.84 -14.42
C ASP A 142 -2.63 22.92 -14.02
N ALA A 143 -3.20 21.83 -13.53
CA ALA A 143 -4.58 21.75 -13.04
C ALA A 143 -4.75 22.14 -11.56
N GLY A 144 -3.66 22.36 -10.81
CA GLY A 144 -3.71 22.52 -9.35
C GLY A 144 -4.13 21.24 -8.61
N GLN A 145 -3.99 20.09 -9.26
CA GLN A 145 -4.40 18.78 -8.77
C GLN A 145 -3.40 18.27 -7.73
N ARG A 146 -3.92 17.81 -6.59
CA ARG A 146 -3.12 17.11 -5.57
C ARG A 146 -2.97 15.65 -5.97
N TRP A 147 -1.83 15.06 -5.66
CA TRP A 147 -1.59 13.65 -5.90
C TRP A 147 -0.87 12.95 -4.77
N ALA A 148 -0.98 11.63 -4.70
CA ALA A 148 -0.22 10.74 -3.84
C ALA A 148 0.24 9.53 -4.65
N SER A 149 1.40 8.96 -4.33
CA SER A 149 2.04 7.94 -5.15
C SER A 149 2.42 6.71 -4.34
N ILE A 150 2.37 5.56 -4.99
CA ILE A 150 3.15 4.36 -4.62
C ILE A 150 4.05 4.00 -5.80
N TYR A 151 5.06 3.18 -5.54
CA TYR A 151 6.01 2.73 -6.55
C TYR A 151 5.84 1.26 -6.89
N GLY A 152 6.09 0.95 -8.16
CA GLY A 152 6.08 -0.40 -8.70
C GLY A 152 7.49 -0.97 -8.90
N ASN A 153 7.56 -2.08 -9.62
CA ASN A 153 8.83 -2.76 -9.90
C ASN A 153 9.68 -2.05 -10.97
N HIS A 154 9.09 -1.24 -11.85
CA HIS A 154 9.83 -0.45 -12.83
C HIS A 154 10.39 0.86 -12.27
N ASP A 155 9.82 1.32 -11.15
CA ASP A 155 10.29 2.48 -10.38
C ASP A 155 11.56 2.19 -9.57
N SER A 156 12.14 0.99 -9.72
CA SER A 156 13.42 0.58 -9.11
C SER A 156 14.18 -0.34 -10.04
N LYS A 157 15.12 0.22 -10.80
CA LYS A 157 15.91 -0.48 -11.82
C LYS A 157 17.36 0.01 -11.80
N HIS A 158 18.19 -0.55 -12.66
CA HIS A 158 19.62 -0.22 -12.71
C HIS A 158 19.90 1.30 -12.83
N ASN A 159 19.07 2.04 -13.59
CA ASN A 159 19.23 3.48 -13.82
C ASN A 159 18.35 4.36 -12.92
N LEU A 160 17.46 3.78 -12.11
CA LEU A 160 16.48 4.50 -11.32
C LEU A 160 16.29 3.88 -9.94
N ASP A 161 16.54 4.64 -8.89
CA ASP A 161 16.22 4.23 -7.53
C ASP A 161 14.90 4.86 -7.06
N ARG A 162 14.04 4.08 -6.41
CA ARG A 162 12.80 4.58 -5.79
C ARG A 162 13.06 5.68 -4.76
N GLU A 163 14.21 5.70 -4.07
CA GLU A 163 14.55 6.83 -3.18
C GLU A 163 14.72 8.13 -3.97
N GLN A 164 15.28 8.05 -5.18
CA GLN A 164 15.45 9.21 -6.04
C GLN A 164 14.10 9.72 -6.55
N LEU A 165 13.17 8.83 -6.91
CA LEU A 165 11.79 9.18 -7.25
C LEU A 165 11.07 9.88 -6.10
N PHE A 166 11.16 9.30 -4.90
CA PHE A 166 10.60 9.88 -3.69
C PHE A 166 11.10 11.30 -3.46
N HIS A 167 12.41 11.51 -3.58
CA HIS A 167 13.00 12.83 -3.43
C HIS A 167 12.58 13.82 -4.53
N ALA A 168 12.46 13.36 -5.77
CA ALA A 168 12.00 14.18 -6.89
C ALA A 168 10.55 14.66 -6.68
N GLU A 169 9.64 13.77 -6.28
CA GLU A 169 8.24 14.12 -6.03
C GLU A 169 8.05 15.07 -4.84
N LYS A 170 8.87 14.90 -3.78
CA LYS A 170 8.80 15.75 -2.58
C LYS A 170 9.11 17.22 -2.83
N GLY A 171 9.69 17.57 -3.99
CA GLY A 171 9.90 18.94 -4.42
C GLY A 171 8.61 19.73 -4.70
N TYR A 172 7.46 19.06 -4.76
CA TYR A 172 6.20 19.67 -5.18
C TYR A 172 5.21 19.90 -4.03
N ASP A 173 4.65 21.13 -3.97
CA ASP A 173 3.67 21.52 -2.94
C ASP A 173 2.37 20.70 -3.00
N LEU A 174 1.99 20.22 -4.18
CA LEU A 174 0.79 19.43 -4.43
C LEU A 174 0.98 17.91 -4.22
N CYS A 175 2.21 17.44 -3.96
CA CYS A 175 2.53 16.02 -3.71
C CYS A 175 2.25 15.61 -2.26
N TYR A 176 1.34 14.68 -2.01
CA TYR A 176 1.01 14.12 -0.70
C TYR A 176 1.73 12.81 -0.41
N THR A 177 2.48 12.26 -1.39
CA THR A 177 3.33 11.08 -1.21
C THR A 177 4.23 11.25 -0.01
N THR A 178 4.27 10.26 0.88
CA THR A 178 5.14 10.29 2.05
C THR A 178 5.62 8.89 2.41
N SER A 179 6.41 8.80 3.47
CA SER A 179 6.90 7.54 4.02
C SER A 179 6.67 7.56 5.52
N MET A 180 6.19 6.45 6.07
CA MET A 180 5.97 6.23 7.49
C MET A 180 6.71 4.99 7.96
N GLY A 181 7.02 4.96 9.25
CA GLY A 181 7.82 3.91 9.86
C GLY A 181 9.32 4.13 9.64
N GLU A 182 10.11 4.09 10.71
CA GLU A 182 11.55 4.12 10.57
C GLU A 182 12.00 2.77 9.99
N LYS A 183 12.54 2.78 8.76
CA LYS A 183 13.16 1.62 8.08
C LYS A 183 12.20 0.47 7.73
N LEU A 184 10.97 0.77 7.33
CA LEU A 184 10.15 -0.26 6.67
C LEU A 184 10.81 -0.67 5.33
N PRO A 185 10.66 -1.94 4.91
CA PRO A 185 11.03 -2.33 3.55
C PRO A 185 10.14 -1.62 2.52
N GLY A 186 10.77 -1.01 1.51
CA GLY A 186 10.10 -0.06 0.61
C GLY A 186 10.07 1.36 1.18
N ILE A 187 9.52 2.31 0.44
CA ILE A 187 9.51 3.74 0.79
C ILE A 187 8.10 4.27 0.95
N THR A 188 7.23 4.02 -0.03
CA THR A 188 5.87 4.59 -0.10
C THR A 188 4.87 3.79 0.73
N ASN A 189 5.23 3.51 1.98
CA ASN A 189 4.36 2.91 3.00
C ASN A 189 3.82 4.02 3.91
N TYR A 190 2.53 4.36 3.79
CA TYR A 190 1.91 5.45 4.54
C TYR A 190 0.39 5.38 4.48
N TYR A 191 -0.28 6.26 5.22
CA TYR A 191 -1.70 6.53 5.03
C TYR A 191 -1.96 8.03 4.90
N LEU A 192 -3.08 8.40 4.30
CA LEU A 192 -3.58 9.78 4.27
C LEU A 192 -5.00 9.85 4.86
N PRO A 193 -5.24 10.72 5.86
CA PRO A 193 -6.57 10.94 6.39
C PRO A 193 -7.39 11.91 5.53
N ILE A 194 -8.68 11.60 5.36
CA ILE A 194 -9.70 12.48 4.79
C ILE A 194 -10.55 13.04 5.93
N PHE A 195 -10.83 14.33 5.92
CA PHE A 195 -11.59 15.02 6.97
C PHE A 195 -12.89 15.64 6.47
N GLU A 196 -13.80 15.92 7.38
CA GLU A 196 -15.01 16.71 7.13
C GLU A 196 -14.85 18.12 7.72
N GLY A 197 -15.02 19.15 6.88
CA GLY A 197 -15.01 20.55 7.31
C GLY A 197 -13.73 20.96 8.06
N SER A 198 -13.86 21.28 9.35
CA SER A 198 -12.75 21.64 10.24
C SER A 198 -12.50 20.59 11.34
N SER A 199 -13.09 19.41 11.21
CA SER A 199 -12.86 18.30 12.15
C SER A 199 -11.40 17.86 12.11
N GLU A 200 -10.85 17.55 13.28
CA GLU A 200 -9.55 16.85 13.42
C GLU A 200 -9.74 15.32 13.49
N ASP A 201 -10.99 14.85 13.49
CA ASP A 201 -11.35 13.43 13.41
C ASP A 201 -11.53 13.03 11.93
N PRO A 202 -10.73 12.09 11.39
CA PRO A 202 -10.79 11.70 9.99
C PRO A 202 -12.00 10.82 9.69
N VAL A 203 -12.70 11.09 8.60
CA VAL A 203 -13.86 10.31 8.15
C VAL A 203 -13.47 9.04 7.40
N ALA A 204 -12.30 9.04 6.75
CA ALA A 204 -11.74 7.87 6.08
C ALA A 204 -10.21 7.92 6.03
N LEU A 205 -9.58 6.76 5.79
CA LEU A 205 -8.15 6.62 5.56
C LEU A 205 -7.89 6.06 4.16
N LEU A 206 -6.83 6.54 3.52
CA LEU A 206 -6.26 5.98 2.29
C LEU A 206 -4.93 5.32 2.64
N TRP A 207 -4.82 4.01 2.50
CA TRP A 207 -3.59 3.26 2.78
C TRP A 207 -2.77 3.03 1.51
N PHE A 208 -1.46 3.21 1.60
CA PHE A 208 -0.52 3.08 0.49
C PHE A 208 0.59 2.11 0.89
N PHE A 209 0.81 1.08 0.06
CA PHE A 209 1.77 0.01 0.31
C PHE A 209 2.75 -0.11 -0.85
N ASP A 210 4.04 -0.16 -0.52
CA ASP A 210 5.12 -0.40 -1.46
C ASP A 210 5.33 -1.92 -1.62
N SER A 211 4.87 -2.46 -2.75
CA SER A 211 5.09 -3.87 -3.13
C SER A 211 6.51 -4.14 -3.61
N ARG A 212 7.38 -3.12 -3.69
CA ARG A 212 8.80 -3.23 -4.04
C ARG A 212 8.98 -3.83 -5.44
N GLY A 213 9.94 -4.75 -5.61
CA GLY A 213 10.32 -5.33 -6.90
C GLY A 213 11.39 -4.54 -7.64
N GLY A 214 11.79 -5.09 -8.80
CA GLY A 214 12.80 -4.51 -9.68
C GLY A 214 14.24 -4.85 -9.30
N THR A 215 15.19 -4.03 -9.77
CA THR A 215 16.64 -4.24 -9.62
C THR A 215 17.24 -3.25 -8.64
N THR A 216 18.21 -3.71 -7.85
CA THR A 216 19.05 -2.87 -7.01
C THR A 216 19.81 -1.86 -7.87
N TYR A 217 19.71 -0.59 -7.48
CA TYR A 217 20.31 0.52 -8.20
C TYR A 217 21.82 0.32 -8.40
N GLN A 218 22.26 0.43 -9.66
CA GLN A 218 23.67 0.30 -10.05
C GLN A 218 24.32 -1.01 -9.58
N SER A 219 23.53 -2.07 -9.40
CA SER A 219 24.05 -3.41 -9.14
C SER A 219 24.72 -3.97 -10.40
N ASP A 220 25.86 -4.65 -10.20
CA ASP A 220 26.54 -5.45 -11.22
C ASP A 220 25.92 -6.88 -11.34
N SER A 221 24.75 -7.12 -10.72
CA SER A 221 24.06 -8.40 -10.79
C SER A 221 23.49 -8.64 -12.19
N ASP A 222 23.68 -9.85 -12.72
CA ASP A 222 22.98 -10.31 -13.92
C ASP A 222 21.47 -10.55 -13.65
N ASN A 223 21.06 -10.55 -12.38
CA ASN A 223 19.66 -10.65 -12.00
C ASN A 223 19.00 -9.27 -12.07
N MET A 224 18.19 -9.08 -13.10
CA MET A 224 17.45 -7.83 -13.34
C MET A 224 16.23 -7.65 -12.43
N ASP A 225 15.93 -8.59 -11.54
CA ASP A 225 14.87 -8.49 -10.54
C ASP A 225 15.35 -9.10 -9.19
N ASP A 226 16.29 -8.43 -8.53
CA ASP A 226 16.91 -8.89 -7.26
C ASP A 226 16.27 -8.32 -6.00
N ILE A 227 15.30 -7.40 -6.15
CA ILE A 227 14.51 -6.87 -5.05
C ILE A 227 13.23 -7.72 -4.90
N PRO A 228 12.90 -8.22 -3.69
CA PRO A 228 11.61 -8.85 -3.42
C PRO A 228 10.44 -7.98 -3.92
N ASN A 229 9.51 -8.59 -4.64
CA ASN A 229 8.37 -7.94 -5.29
C ASN A 229 7.05 -8.20 -4.53
N TRP A 230 7.10 -8.13 -3.20
CA TRP A 230 5.93 -8.21 -2.34
C TRP A 230 6.00 -7.22 -1.18
N VAL A 231 4.84 -6.89 -0.62
CA VAL A 231 4.72 -6.15 0.63
C VAL A 231 5.31 -6.99 1.76
N ALA A 232 6.38 -6.49 2.35
CA ALA A 232 7.14 -7.25 3.34
C ALA A 232 6.30 -7.51 4.62
N PRO A 233 6.53 -8.63 5.32
CA PRO A 233 5.86 -8.92 6.59
C PRO A 233 6.01 -7.82 7.64
N GLU A 234 7.13 -7.11 7.66
CA GLU A 234 7.36 -5.96 8.54
C GLU A 234 6.44 -4.78 8.21
N THR A 235 6.14 -4.57 6.93
CA THR A 235 5.17 -3.57 6.46
C THR A 235 3.75 -3.99 6.83
N ALA A 236 3.41 -5.27 6.69
CA ALA A 236 2.13 -5.80 7.16
C ALA A 236 1.96 -5.65 8.69
N GLU A 237 3.00 -5.95 9.47
CA GLU A 237 2.98 -5.76 10.93
C GLU A 237 2.85 -4.27 11.31
N TRP A 238 3.52 -3.38 10.57
CA TRP A 238 3.35 -1.93 10.74
C TRP A 238 1.92 -1.50 10.47
N PHE A 239 1.28 -2.04 9.42
CA PHE A 239 -0.10 -1.74 9.07
C PHE A 239 -1.04 -2.14 10.21
N THR A 240 -1.01 -3.39 10.67
CA THR A 240 -1.86 -3.87 11.78
C THR A 240 -1.68 -3.02 13.04
N LYS A 241 -0.42 -2.74 13.43
CA LYS A 241 -0.13 -1.89 14.60
C LYS A 241 -0.64 -0.47 14.45
N THR A 242 -0.46 0.13 13.28
CA THR A 242 -0.87 1.51 13.02
C THR A 242 -2.39 1.62 12.95
N TYR A 243 -3.04 0.64 12.33
CA TYR A 243 -4.49 0.50 12.31
C TYR A 243 -5.06 0.46 13.74
N ASP A 244 -4.55 -0.42 14.60
CA ASP A 244 -5.01 -0.54 16.00
C ASP A 244 -4.81 0.75 16.79
N GLN A 245 -3.67 1.43 16.59
CA GLN A 245 -3.39 2.71 17.23
C GLN A 245 -4.37 3.80 16.79
N LEU A 246 -4.74 3.83 15.51
CA LEU A 246 -5.74 4.78 14.98
C LEU A 246 -7.13 4.45 15.53
N LYS A 247 -7.51 3.18 15.55
CA LYS A 247 -8.78 2.72 16.15
C LYS A 247 -8.88 3.10 17.61
N GLU A 248 -7.83 2.89 18.40
CA GLU A 248 -7.76 3.30 19.81
C GLU A 248 -7.82 4.83 19.97
N LYS A 249 -7.02 5.55 19.17
CA LYS A 249 -6.92 7.02 19.23
C LYS A 249 -8.26 7.70 18.95
N HIS A 250 -9.00 7.21 17.97
CA HIS A 250 -10.26 7.80 17.51
C HIS A 250 -11.49 7.14 18.16
N GLY A 251 -11.31 6.04 18.90
CA GLY A 251 -12.37 5.34 19.63
C GLY A 251 -13.38 4.63 18.74
N ARG A 252 -13.07 4.44 17.45
CA ARG A 252 -13.92 3.78 16.45
C ARG A 252 -13.09 3.24 15.30
N VAL A 253 -13.68 2.35 14.51
CA VAL A 253 -13.15 1.99 13.19
C VAL A 253 -13.30 3.19 12.26
N ILE A 254 -12.24 3.49 11.52
CA ILE A 254 -12.27 4.50 10.45
C ILE A 254 -12.30 3.72 9.13
N PRO A 255 -13.35 3.88 8.29
CA PRO A 255 -13.43 3.17 7.03
C PRO A 255 -12.26 3.57 6.13
N SER A 256 -11.79 2.65 5.30
CA SER A 256 -10.58 2.89 4.51
C SER A 256 -10.55 2.13 3.19
N VAL A 257 -9.66 2.56 2.30
CA VAL A 257 -9.29 1.84 1.07
C VAL A 257 -7.78 1.73 0.98
N ALA A 258 -7.28 0.76 0.21
CA ALA A 258 -5.85 0.49 0.08
C ALA A 258 -5.38 0.50 -1.38
N PHE A 259 -4.13 0.91 -1.57
CA PHE A 259 -3.44 0.96 -2.85
C PHE A 259 -2.11 0.20 -2.72
N VAL A 260 -1.87 -0.73 -3.64
CA VAL A 260 -0.62 -1.50 -3.77
C VAL A 260 -0.40 -1.78 -5.25
N HIS A 261 0.83 -1.72 -5.76
CA HIS A 261 1.03 -1.79 -7.21
C HIS A 261 0.88 -3.24 -7.72
N ILE A 262 1.74 -4.15 -7.27
CA ILE A 262 1.70 -5.56 -7.72
C ILE A 262 0.53 -6.28 -7.02
N PRO A 263 -0.31 -7.04 -7.74
CA PRO A 263 -1.44 -7.77 -7.16
C PRO A 263 -1.01 -8.80 -6.09
N PRO A 264 -1.55 -8.73 -4.86
CA PRO A 264 -1.41 -9.84 -3.89
C PRO A 264 -1.97 -11.16 -4.46
N HIS A 265 -1.51 -12.31 -3.98
CA HIS A 265 -1.85 -13.61 -4.59
C HIS A 265 -3.36 -13.91 -4.62
N VAL A 266 -4.13 -13.32 -3.70
CA VAL A 266 -5.60 -13.40 -3.67
C VAL A 266 -6.27 -12.91 -4.96
N PHE A 267 -5.64 -11.99 -5.73
CA PHE A 267 -6.16 -11.55 -7.03
C PHE A 267 -6.13 -12.68 -8.06
N LEU A 268 -5.09 -13.51 -8.06
CA LEU A 268 -5.03 -14.69 -8.91
C LEU A 268 -6.05 -15.75 -8.49
N GLU A 269 -6.31 -15.88 -7.19
CA GLU A 269 -7.39 -16.74 -6.68
C GLU A 269 -8.76 -16.25 -7.17
N ALA A 270 -9.01 -14.93 -7.12
CA ALA A 270 -10.23 -14.32 -7.64
C ALA A 270 -10.38 -14.54 -9.15
N GLN A 271 -9.30 -14.38 -9.93
CA GLN A 271 -9.31 -14.66 -11.36
C GLN A 271 -9.66 -16.14 -11.65
N LYS A 272 -9.19 -17.08 -10.81
CA LYS A 272 -9.49 -18.52 -10.93
C LYS A 272 -10.93 -18.89 -10.57
N SER A 273 -11.63 -18.07 -9.78
CA SER A 273 -13.06 -18.24 -9.48
C SER A 273 -14.00 -17.93 -10.66
N ASN A 274 -13.45 -17.64 -11.85
CA ASN A 274 -14.18 -17.41 -13.10
C ASN A 274 -15.12 -16.18 -13.04
N LEU A 275 -14.50 -15.01 -13.22
CA LEU A 275 -15.16 -13.69 -13.25
C LEU A 275 -16.15 -13.59 -14.43
N ASP A 276 -17.45 -13.81 -14.16
CA ASP A 276 -18.52 -13.56 -15.14
C ASP A 276 -18.54 -12.06 -15.48
N PRO A 277 -18.30 -11.65 -16.75
CA PRO A 277 -18.26 -10.24 -17.14
C PRO A 277 -19.55 -9.47 -16.90
N ASN A 278 -20.69 -10.14 -16.74
CA ASN A 278 -21.95 -9.47 -16.39
C ASN A 278 -22.09 -9.21 -14.89
N LYS A 279 -21.25 -9.81 -14.04
CA LYS A 279 -21.25 -9.63 -12.57
C LYS A 279 -20.03 -8.87 -12.10
N PHE A 280 -18.91 -9.10 -12.76
CA PHE A 280 -17.60 -8.52 -12.51
C PHE A 280 -17.10 -7.86 -13.81
N PRO A 281 -17.75 -6.76 -14.25
CA PRO A 281 -17.41 -6.13 -15.51
C PRO A 281 -15.99 -5.55 -15.47
N GLY A 282 -15.29 -5.64 -16.59
CA GLY A 282 -13.92 -5.18 -16.74
C GLY A 282 -13.14 -6.04 -17.70
N LEU A 283 -12.04 -5.49 -18.19
CA LEU A 283 -11.10 -6.25 -19.01
C LEU A 283 -10.36 -7.23 -18.09
N ASN A 284 -10.22 -8.48 -18.52
CA ASN A 284 -9.49 -9.56 -17.84
C ASN A 284 -8.66 -10.29 -18.91
N ALA A 285 -7.55 -9.69 -19.32
CA ALA A 285 -6.78 -10.12 -20.48
C ALA A 285 -5.40 -10.69 -20.11
N ASP A 286 -4.85 -10.33 -18.96
CA ASP A 286 -3.60 -10.92 -18.46
C ASP A 286 -3.91 -12.18 -17.65
N VAL A 287 -3.84 -13.33 -18.32
CA VAL A 287 -4.16 -14.65 -17.73
C VAL A 287 -2.94 -15.57 -17.79
N PRO A 288 -2.37 -15.97 -16.66
CA PRO A 288 -2.76 -15.62 -15.27
C PRO A 288 -2.30 -14.22 -14.85
N VAL A 289 -2.97 -13.65 -13.83
CA VAL A 289 -2.49 -12.46 -13.09
C VAL A 289 -1.06 -12.66 -12.60
N ALA A 290 -0.21 -11.65 -12.77
CA ALA A 290 1.15 -11.61 -12.25
C ALA A 290 1.15 -11.15 -10.78
N ILE A 291 1.29 -12.11 -9.87
CA ILE A 291 1.18 -11.88 -8.42
C ILE A 291 2.48 -11.41 -7.76
N GLN A 292 2.34 -10.84 -6.57
CA GLN A 292 3.42 -10.58 -5.62
C GLN A 292 4.16 -11.87 -5.26
N GLY A 293 5.49 -11.76 -5.11
CA GLY A 293 6.35 -12.83 -4.59
C GLY A 293 6.24 -14.14 -5.37
N GLN A 294 6.45 -15.25 -4.66
CA GLN A 294 6.26 -16.59 -5.20
C GLN A 294 5.34 -17.40 -4.27
N GLY A 295 4.22 -17.87 -4.80
CA GLY A 295 3.26 -18.64 -4.01
C GLY A 295 2.55 -17.78 -2.97
N GLU A 296 2.95 -17.92 -1.70
CA GLU A 296 2.27 -17.36 -0.52
C GLU A 296 3.20 -16.42 0.30
N ASP A 297 4.24 -15.87 -0.33
CA ASP A 297 5.22 -14.98 0.33
C ASP A 297 4.57 -13.71 0.92
N ASP A 298 3.45 -13.27 0.35
CA ASP A 298 2.65 -12.11 0.77
C ASP A 298 1.49 -12.48 1.71
N SER A 299 1.39 -13.73 2.20
CA SER A 299 0.36 -14.16 3.15
C SER A 299 0.22 -13.27 4.38
N PRO A 300 1.32 -12.79 5.04
CA PRO A 300 1.18 -11.86 6.16
C PRO A 300 0.48 -10.55 5.80
N PHE A 301 0.65 -10.07 4.55
CA PHE A 301 -0.04 -8.88 4.08
C PHE A 301 -1.53 -9.15 3.84
N ILE A 302 -1.86 -10.30 3.24
CA ILE A 302 -3.25 -10.72 3.05
C ILE A 302 -4.00 -10.90 4.37
N GLU A 303 -3.37 -11.53 5.36
CA GLU A 303 -3.93 -11.66 6.71
C GLU A 303 -4.21 -10.27 7.31
N ALA A 304 -3.26 -9.34 7.19
CA ALA A 304 -3.45 -7.98 7.69
C ALA A 304 -4.58 -7.22 6.99
N LEU A 305 -4.79 -7.42 5.67
CA LEU A 305 -5.91 -6.84 4.93
C LEU A 305 -7.26 -7.40 5.39
N LEU A 306 -7.34 -8.70 5.66
CA LEU A 306 -8.56 -9.36 6.15
C LEU A 306 -8.92 -8.95 7.59
N GLU A 307 -7.92 -8.77 8.45
CA GLU A 307 -8.13 -8.40 9.86
C GLU A 307 -8.47 -6.91 10.04
N ALA A 308 -8.19 -6.07 9.04
CA ALA A 308 -8.46 -4.64 9.07
C ALA A 308 -9.96 -4.34 8.90
N GLU A 309 -10.72 -4.41 9.99
CA GLU A 309 -12.15 -4.07 10.02
C GLU A 309 -12.40 -2.67 9.38
N GLY A 310 -13.36 -2.60 8.47
CA GLY A 310 -13.67 -1.36 7.73
C GLY A 310 -12.70 -1.03 6.58
N LEU A 311 -11.71 -1.87 6.28
CA LEU A 311 -11.02 -1.82 4.99
C LEU A 311 -11.98 -2.31 3.90
N HIS A 312 -12.38 -1.38 3.04
CA HIS A 312 -13.45 -1.61 2.09
C HIS A 312 -12.96 -2.27 0.80
N SER A 313 -11.87 -1.77 0.21
CA SER A 313 -11.37 -2.24 -1.08
C SER A 313 -9.87 -2.00 -1.24
N VAL A 314 -9.24 -2.85 -2.06
CA VAL A 314 -7.82 -2.84 -2.43
C VAL A 314 -7.69 -2.63 -3.94
N TYR A 315 -6.85 -1.68 -4.34
CA TYR A 315 -6.65 -1.29 -5.74
C TYR A 315 -5.22 -1.58 -6.20
N VAL A 316 -5.09 -2.26 -7.34
CA VAL A 316 -3.82 -2.75 -7.91
C VAL A 316 -3.57 -2.28 -9.34
N GLY A 317 -2.33 -2.35 -9.81
CA GLY A 317 -1.91 -2.08 -11.19
C GLY A 317 -1.20 -3.29 -11.79
N HIS A 318 -0.05 -3.08 -12.43
CA HIS A 318 0.93 -4.08 -12.89
C HIS A 318 0.50 -4.93 -14.09
N ASP A 319 -0.71 -5.50 -14.05
CA ASP A 319 -1.29 -6.20 -15.20
C ASP A 319 -2.05 -5.21 -16.08
N HIS A 320 -1.47 -4.90 -17.24
CA HIS A 320 -1.89 -3.79 -18.10
C HIS A 320 -3.22 -4.05 -18.83
N GLY A 321 -3.54 -5.33 -18.98
CA GLY A 321 -4.73 -5.86 -19.62
C GLY A 321 -5.86 -6.14 -18.65
N ASP A 322 -5.76 -5.72 -17.39
CA ASP A 322 -6.80 -5.95 -16.40
C ASP A 322 -7.44 -4.65 -15.91
N SER A 323 -8.75 -4.69 -15.67
CA SER A 323 -9.53 -3.55 -15.15
C SER A 323 -10.82 -4.01 -14.47
N TRP A 324 -10.87 -5.24 -13.98
CA TRP A 324 -12.02 -5.80 -13.28
C TRP A 324 -11.98 -5.51 -11.78
N CYS A 325 -13.12 -5.64 -11.12
CA CYS A 325 -13.22 -5.75 -9.66
C CYS A 325 -13.85 -7.11 -9.30
N SER A 326 -13.56 -7.64 -8.12
CA SER A 326 -14.10 -8.90 -7.60
C SER A 326 -14.42 -8.78 -6.11
N THR A 327 -15.28 -9.67 -5.62
CA THR A 327 -15.32 -10.01 -4.20
C THR A 327 -14.07 -10.79 -3.81
N TRP A 328 -13.82 -10.89 -2.51
CA TRP A 328 -12.79 -11.77 -1.98
C TRP A 328 -13.11 -13.25 -2.30
N PRO A 329 -12.14 -14.08 -2.74
CA PRO A 329 -12.36 -15.50 -3.02
C PRO A 329 -13.00 -16.25 -1.86
N GLY A 330 -13.97 -17.12 -2.14
CA GLY A 330 -14.74 -17.82 -1.10
C GLY A 330 -15.87 -17.00 -0.47
N HIS A 331 -16.03 -15.72 -0.84
CA HIS A 331 -17.15 -14.85 -0.46
C HIS A 331 -17.99 -14.48 -1.70
N GLU A 332 -18.14 -15.42 -2.62
CA GLU A 332 -18.79 -15.26 -3.95
C GLU A 332 -20.31 -15.04 -3.86
N ASP A 333 -20.94 -15.42 -2.73
CA ASP A 333 -22.39 -15.29 -2.49
C ASP A 333 -22.81 -13.92 -1.93
N GLY A 334 -21.88 -12.94 -1.88
CA GLY A 334 -22.13 -11.58 -1.42
C GLY A 334 -22.14 -11.44 0.10
N LEU A 335 -21.14 -10.74 0.64
CA LEU A 335 -21.10 -10.35 2.06
C LEU A 335 -20.38 -9.00 2.16
N GLY A 336 -21.15 -7.91 2.04
CA GLY A 336 -20.64 -6.62 2.46
C GLY A 336 -20.00 -6.72 3.85
N ALA A 337 -18.83 -6.11 3.99
CA ALA A 337 -18.05 -5.91 5.23
C ALA A 337 -17.23 -7.07 5.83
N GLU A 338 -17.26 -8.32 5.33
CA GLU A 338 -16.40 -9.38 5.89
C GLU A 338 -14.99 -9.45 5.29
N ALA A 339 -14.81 -8.99 4.05
CA ALA A 339 -13.52 -8.94 3.37
C ALA A 339 -13.51 -7.78 2.35
N PRO A 340 -12.35 -7.20 2.03
CA PRO A 340 -12.28 -6.09 1.10
C PRO A 340 -12.53 -6.54 -0.36
N PHE A 341 -13.13 -5.66 -1.17
CA PHE A 341 -13.21 -5.88 -2.62
C PHE A 341 -11.83 -5.72 -3.27
N LEU A 342 -11.59 -6.47 -4.33
CA LEU A 342 -10.34 -6.50 -5.07
C LEU A 342 -10.55 -5.81 -6.41
N CYS A 343 -9.75 -4.81 -6.77
CA CYS A 343 -9.95 -4.03 -7.99
C CYS A 343 -8.65 -3.73 -8.73
N PHE A 344 -8.58 -4.05 -10.02
CA PHE A 344 -7.55 -3.53 -10.90
C PHE A 344 -7.86 -2.09 -11.32
N ALA A 345 -6.88 -1.20 -11.18
CA ALA A 345 -6.84 0.08 -11.88
C ALA A 345 -6.85 -0.16 -13.40
N LYS A 346 -7.09 0.90 -14.18
CA LYS A 346 -6.96 0.81 -15.65
C LYS A 346 -5.57 1.29 -16.04
N HIS A 347 -4.89 0.54 -16.91
CA HIS A 347 -3.66 0.97 -17.56
C HIS A 347 -3.86 2.34 -18.24
N THR A 348 -3.20 3.34 -17.68
CA THR A 348 -3.33 4.75 -18.08
C THR A 348 -2.29 5.16 -19.11
N GLY A 349 -1.06 4.66 -18.96
CA GLY A 349 0.07 4.97 -19.83
C GLY A 349 -0.13 4.45 -21.25
N TYR A 350 0.47 5.14 -22.23
CA TYR A 350 0.74 4.55 -23.53
C TYR A 350 2.01 3.70 -23.52
N GLY A 351 2.91 3.95 -22.56
CA GLY A 351 4.07 3.13 -22.20
C GLY A 351 3.68 1.72 -21.74
N GLY A 352 4.68 0.87 -21.58
CA GLY A 352 4.50 -0.49 -21.10
C GLY A 352 3.91 -1.42 -22.16
N TYR A 353 3.63 -2.66 -21.76
CA TYR A 353 3.13 -3.66 -22.71
C TYR A 353 1.62 -3.52 -22.97
N GLY A 354 1.19 -4.13 -24.09
CA GLY A 354 -0.22 -4.25 -24.45
C GLY A 354 -0.80 -3.06 -25.23
N THR A 355 -1.84 -3.34 -26.01
CA THR A 355 -2.46 -2.36 -26.95
C THR A 355 -3.90 -2.00 -26.60
N TRP A 356 -4.34 -2.35 -25.38
CA TRP A 356 -5.71 -2.08 -24.91
C TRP A 356 -6.03 -0.59 -24.85
N ASN A 357 -7.30 -0.21 -24.94
CA ASN A 357 -7.66 1.21 -24.88
C ASN A 357 -7.29 1.81 -23.52
N ARG A 358 -6.84 3.07 -23.50
CA ARG A 358 -6.34 3.72 -22.28
C ARG A 358 -7.47 4.38 -21.50
N GLY A 359 -7.27 4.48 -20.20
CA GLY A 359 -8.22 5.11 -19.28
C GLY A 359 -7.69 5.09 -17.87
N ALA A 360 -8.54 5.47 -16.93
CA ALA A 360 -8.22 5.48 -15.51
C ALA A 360 -9.40 4.95 -14.71
N ARG A 361 -9.11 4.30 -13.58
CA ARG A 361 -10.16 3.94 -12.63
C ARG A 361 -10.47 5.14 -11.75
N MET A 362 -11.75 5.39 -11.57
CA MET A 362 -12.28 6.41 -10.68
C MET A 362 -12.97 5.75 -9.49
N LEU A 363 -12.80 6.35 -8.32
CA LEU A 363 -13.42 5.94 -7.06
C LEU A 363 -14.19 7.15 -6.53
N LYS A 364 -15.40 6.92 -6.05
CA LYS A 364 -16.17 7.89 -5.30
C LYS A 364 -16.52 7.32 -3.94
N LEU A 365 -15.93 7.91 -2.90
CA LEU A 365 -16.28 7.64 -1.50
C LEU A 365 -17.42 8.58 -1.11
N SER A 366 -18.58 8.05 -0.71
CA SER A 366 -19.73 8.86 -0.28
C SER A 366 -20.10 8.51 1.16
N PHE A 367 -20.49 9.49 1.98
CA PHE A 367 -20.70 9.30 3.42
C PHE A 367 -22.12 9.66 3.85
N SER A 368 -22.84 8.68 4.41
CA SER A 368 -24.23 8.84 4.85
C SER A 368 -24.36 9.80 6.03
N LYS A 369 -25.43 10.62 6.05
CA LYS A 369 -25.68 11.60 7.12
C LYS A 369 -26.16 10.88 8.38
N GLY A 370 -25.62 11.25 9.54
CA GLY A 370 -26.02 10.69 10.83
C GLY A 370 -24.90 10.77 11.85
N ASP A 371 -25.17 10.24 13.05
CA ASP A 371 -24.19 10.17 14.15
C ASP A 371 -23.12 9.09 13.88
N GLU A 372 -23.46 8.06 13.09
CA GLU A 372 -22.57 6.99 12.62
C GLU A 372 -22.59 6.98 11.08
N PRO A 373 -21.81 7.85 10.42
CA PRO A 373 -21.78 7.92 8.96
C PRO A 373 -21.15 6.65 8.37
N GLU A 374 -21.86 6.03 7.43
CA GLU A 374 -21.38 4.87 6.67
C GLU A 374 -20.76 5.32 5.36
N MET A 375 -19.64 4.69 4.98
CA MET A 375 -18.97 4.92 3.70
C MET A 375 -19.49 3.95 2.65
N SER A 376 -19.93 4.46 1.50
CA SER A 376 -20.22 3.68 0.30
C SER A 376 -19.20 4.00 -0.80
N VAL A 377 -18.81 2.99 -1.58
CA VAL A 377 -17.85 3.14 -2.67
C VAL A 377 -18.47 2.80 -4.01
N GLU A 378 -18.51 3.78 -4.90
CA GLU A 378 -18.75 3.57 -6.32
C GLU A 378 -17.41 3.61 -7.08
N THR A 379 -17.27 2.78 -8.11
CA THR A 379 -16.10 2.83 -9.00
C THR A 379 -16.49 2.59 -10.45
N TRP A 380 -15.76 3.22 -11.36
CA TRP A 380 -15.90 3.07 -12.80
C TRP A 380 -14.56 3.26 -13.49
N VAL A 381 -14.48 2.96 -14.77
CA VAL A 381 -13.33 3.35 -15.61
C VAL A 381 -13.75 4.48 -16.54
N ARG A 382 -13.01 5.60 -16.48
CA ARG A 382 -13.08 6.67 -17.47
C ARG A 382 -12.07 6.38 -18.57
N MET A 383 -12.57 6.09 -19.76
CA MET A 383 -11.75 5.87 -20.94
C MET A 383 -11.22 7.19 -21.52
N GLU A 384 -10.12 7.15 -22.26
CA GLU A 384 -9.52 8.32 -22.91
C GLU A 384 -10.50 9.05 -23.84
N ASN A 385 -11.44 8.31 -24.44
CA ASN A 385 -12.48 8.83 -25.33
C ASN A 385 -13.72 9.36 -24.58
N ASP A 386 -13.58 9.65 -23.28
CA ASP A 386 -14.63 10.07 -22.36
C ASP A 386 -15.74 9.04 -22.07
N ALA A 387 -15.67 7.81 -22.58
CA ALA A 387 -16.64 6.79 -22.20
C ALA A 387 -16.49 6.40 -20.72
N VAL A 388 -17.63 6.18 -20.05
CA VAL A 388 -17.68 5.53 -18.74
C VAL A 388 -18.07 4.08 -18.96
N ILE A 389 -17.25 3.18 -18.46
CA ILE A 389 -17.52 1.74 -18.46
C ILE A 389 -17.38 1.19 -17.05
N THR A 390 -17.86 -0.05 -16.84
CA THR A 390 -17.69 -0.79 -15.59
C THR A 390 -18.10 0.02 -14.34
N HIS A 391 -19.14 0.84 -14.45
CA HIS A 391 -19.64 1.63 -13.30
C HIS A 391 -20.44 0.72 -12.39
N VAL A 392 -19.90 0.48 -11.20
CA VAL A 392 -20.41 -0.46 -10.22
C VAL A 392 -20.43 0.17 -8.83
N SER A 393 -21.37 -0.28 -8.00
CA SER A 393 -21.35 -0.05 -6.56
C SER A 393 -20.71 -1.27 -5.90
N LEU A 394 -19.65 -1.06 -5.15
CA LEU A 394 -18.96 -2.14 -4.42
C LEU A 394 -19.65 -2.32 -3.06
N ASN A 395 -20.76 -3.04 -3.06
CA ASN A 395 -21.61 -3.27 -1.89
C ASN A 395 -21.94 -4.77 -1.74
N GLU A 396 -22.83 -5.11 -0.81
CA GLU A 396 -23.24 -6.49 -0.53
C GLU A 396 -23.90 -7.22 -1.73
N THR A 397 -24.36 -6.49 -2.75
CA THR A 397 -24.95 -7.07 -3.96
C THR A 397 -23.96 -7.18 -5.13
N TYR A 398 -22.74 -6.68 -4.99
CA TYR A 398 -21.68 -6.84 -5.99
C TYR A 398 -21.31 -8.33 -6.17
N GLY A 399 -21.27 -8.82 -7.42
CA GLY A 399 -21.16 -10.25 -7.74
C GLY A 399 -22.50 -11.00 -7.85
N LEU A 400 -23.59 -10.38 -7.38
CA LEU A 400 -24.98 -10.86 -7.55
C LEU A 400 -25.72 -10.05 -8.61
N ASP A 401 -25.53 -8.73 -8.59
CA ASP A 401 -26.08 -7.79 -9.56
C ASP A 401 -25.53 -8.02 -10.96
N SER A 402 -26.30 -7.59 -11.97
CA SER A 402 -25.91 -7.65 -13.36
C SER A 402 -25.57 -6.26 -13.90
N TYR A 403 -24.42 -6.16 -14.53
CA TYR A 403 -23.84 -4.95 -15.09
C TYR A 403 -23.64 -5.08 -16.60
N PRO A 404 -23.59 -3.95 -17.32
CA PRO A 404 -23.13 -3.93 -18.70
C PRO A 404 -21.70 -4.51 -18.81
N SER A 405 -21.47 -5.36 -19.81
CA SER A 405 -20.20 -6.10 -19.98
C SER A 405 -19.18 -5.39 -20.86
N GLU A 406 -19.43 -4.13 -21.23
CA GLU A 406 -18.45 -3.28 -21.90
C GLU A 406 -17.20 -3.14 -21.03
N ASN A 407 -16.06 -3.52 -21.63
CA ASN A 407 -14.75 -3.53 -21.00
C ASN A 407 -13.80 -2.47 -21.59
N GLY A 408 -14.31 -1.62 -22.50
CA GLY A 408 -13.55 -0.51 -23.08
C GLY A 408 -12.85 -0.83 -24.38
N GLU A 409 -12.90 -2.09 -24.84
CA GLU A 409 -12.23 -2.55 -26.06
C GLU A 409 -13.17 -2.63 -27.29
N GLN A 410 -14.42 -2.16 -27.15
CA GLN A 410 -15.45 -2.19 -28.21
C GLN A 410 -15.25 -1.13 -29.30
#